data_AF-A0A845MRL8-F1
#
_entry.id   AF-A0A845MRL8-F1
#
_cell.length_a   1.000
_cell.length_b   1.000
_cell.length_c   1.000
_cell.angle_alpha   90.00
_cell.angle_beta   90.00
_cell.angle_gamma   90.00
#
_symmetry.space_group_name_H-M   'P 1'
#
loop_
_entity.id
_entity.type
_entity.pdbx_description
1 polymer ?
#
loop_
_entity_poly.entity_id
_entity_poly.type
_entity_poly.pdbx_seq_one_letter_code
_entity_poly.pdbx_strand_id
1 'polypeptide(L)'
;MTINIERLKTDRAYWDSVAPEGATHYDANDGEPECPWMRLSAEYGWEAWNSDRKYWIDDASGDDYAAAYIPRPAKKWSGPEDGLPPVGVEFEFSLNGMSWDDRVMLFNDGISCLMALKNYPASRWHYKCDDSDIRCRPLKTEKERVVEAVLASGALHDFMDLDEIAEALYDAGALKMPGGE
;
A
#
# COMPACT_ATOMS: atom_id res chain seq x y z
N MET A 1 29.49 -0.37 3.14
CA MET A 1 28.78 0.74 3.80
C MET A 1 27.61 0.13 4.55
N THR A 2 27.47 0.34 5.85
CA THR A 2 26.36 -0.24 6.62
C THR A 2 25.14 0.65 6.48
N ILE A 3 24.07 0.15 5.89
CA ILE A 3 22.79 0.86 5.75
C ILE A 3 22.08 0.86 7.11
N ASN A 4 21.56 2.02 7.53
CA ASN A 4 20.71 2.14 8.70
C ASN A 4 19.25 1.93 8.30
N ILE A 5 18.72 0.73 8.56
CA ILE A 5 17.38 0.30 8.17
C ILE A 5 16.28 1.17 8.77
N GLU A 6 16.40 1.58 10.03
CA GLU A 6 15.37 2.39 10.69
C GLU A 6 15.26 3.80 10.11
N ARG A 7 16.41 4.39 9.74
CA ARG A 7 16.40 5.64 8.97
C ARG A 7 15.86 5.43 7.57
N LEU A 8 16.18 4.30 6.93
CA LEU A 8 15.72 3.98 5.58
C LEU A 8 14.19 4.03 5.46
N LYS A 9 13.48 3.51 6.47
CA LYS A 9 12.00 3.44 6.52
C LYS A 9 11.32 4.80 6.60
N THR A 10 12.01 5.85 7.07
CA THR A 10 11.35 7.10 7.50
C THR A 10 11.97 8.37 6.93
N ASP A 11 13.28 8.36 6.65
CA ASP A 11 14.04 9.53 6.22
C ASP A 11 14.29 9.48 4.71
N ARG A 12 13.45 10.20 3.96
CA ARG A 12 13.58 10.31 2.49
C ARG A 12 14.92 10.91 2.07
N ALA A 13 15.47 11.87 2.82
CA ALA A 13 16.74 12.47 2.47
C ALA A 13 17.90 11.47 2.66
N TYR A 14 17.83 10.64 3.71
CA TYR A 14 18.76 9.54 3.88
C TYR A 14 18.66 8.53 2.75
N TRP A 15 17.45 8.08 2.40
CA TRP A 15 17.23 7.19 1.25
C TRP A 15 17.93 7.73 -0.01
N ASP A 16 17.63 8.98 -0.35
CA ASP A 16 18.13 9.62 -1.57
C ASP A 16 19.67 9.81 -1.57
N SER A 17 20.30 9.75 -0.39
CA SER A 17 21.76 9.83 -0.25
C SER A 17 22.49 8.49 -0.37
N VAL A 18 21.81 7.36 -0.18
CA VAL A 18 22.44 6.03 -0.15
C VAL A 18 21.93 5.08 -1.24
N ALA A 19 20.74 5.32 -1.78
CA ALA A 19 20.13 4.49 -2.80
C ALA A 19 20.63 4.86 -4.21
N PRO A 20 20.76 3.88 -5.12
CA PRO A 20 20.99 4.15 -6.53
C PRO A 20 19.79 4.85 -7.15
N GLU A 21 20.04 5.61 -8.22
CA GLU A 21 18.99 6.31 -8.95
C GLU A 21 17.95 5.31 -9.50
N GLY A 22 16.68 5.60 -9.25
CA GLY A 22 15.55 4.75 -9.67
C GLY A 22 15.14 3.68 -8.67
N ALA A 23 15.86 3.49 -7.55
CA ALA A 23 15.43 2.57 -6.50
C ALA A 23 14.08 2.99 -5.89
N THR A 24 13.16 2.05 -5.80
CA THR A 24 11.85 2.23 -5.17
C THR A 24 11.68 1.39 -3.91
N HIS A 25 12.48 0.34 -3.74
CA HIS A 25 12.42 -0.57 -2.62
C HIS A 25 13.83 -0.99 -2.17
N TYR A 26 13.92 -1.52 -0.95
CA TYR A 26 15.12 -2.10 -0.39
C TYR A 26 14.80 -3.45 0.23
N ASP A 27 15.52 -4.48 -0.19
CA ASP A 27 15.43 -5.80 0.42
C ASP A 27 16.33 -5.85 1.65
N ALA A 28 15.70 -5.97 2.82
CA ALA A 28 16.39 -6.16 4.09
C ALA A 28 16.62 -7.64 4.42
N ASN A 29 16.05 -8.56 3.64
CA ASN A 29 16.06 -9.99 3.90
C ASN A 29 17.18 -10.70 3.13
N ASP A 30 18.43 -10.29 3.37
CA ASP A 30 19.68 -11.07 3.32
C ASP A 30 19.92 -12.13 2.20
N GLY A 31 19.22 -12.07 1.06
CA GLY A 31 19.34 -13.07 -0.01
C GLY A 31 20.60 -12.88 -0.86
N GLU A 32 20.88 -11.64 -1.25
CA GLU A 32 22.10 -11.26 -1.97
C GLU A 32 22.59 -9.88 -1.50
N PRO A 33 23.62 -9.81 -0.63
CA PRO A 33 24.10 -8.55 -0.07
C PRO A 33 24.65 -7.57 -1.14
N GLU A 34 24.88 -8.05 -2.35
CA GLU A 34 25.37 -7.27 -3.49
C GLU A 34 24.26 -6.50 -4.23
N CYS A 35 23.00 -6.94 -4.08
CA CYS A 35 21.85 -6.46 -4.83
C CYS A 35 20.63 -6.03 -3.97
N PRO A 36 20.80 -5.32 -2.85
CA PRO A 36 19.68 -5.07 -1.91
C PRO A 36 18.72 -3.97 -2.38
N TRP A 37 19.04 -3.22 -3.45
CA TRP A 37 18.15 -2.18 -3.95
C TRP A 37 17.29 -2.72 -5.07
N MET A 38 15.99 -2.49 -4.95
CA MET A 38 14.99 -3.04 -5.83
C MET A 38 14.23 -1.91 -6.53
N ARG A 39 13.82 -2.16 -7.76
CA ARG A 39 12.80 -1.36 -8.44
C ARG A 39 11.84 -2.27 -9.20
N LEU A 40 10.63 -1.79 -9.42
CA LEU A 40 9.72 -2.42 -10.37
C LEU A 40 9.69 -1.58 -11.64
N SER A 41 9.89 -2.23 -12.79
CA SER A 41 9.69 -1.65 -14.10
C SER A 41 8.46 -2.26 -14.78
N ALA A 42 7.78 -1.48 -15.62
CA ALA A 42 6.64 -1.96 -16.38
C ALA A 42 7.02 -3.01 -17.45
N GLU A 43 8.27 -2.98 -17.93
CA GLU A 43 8.75 -3.85 -19.02
C GLU A 43 9.37 -5.15 -18.51
N TYR A 44 10.15 -5.09 -17.43
CA TYR A 44 10.95 -6.23 -16.94
C TYR A 44 10.47 -6.76 -15.59
N GLY A 45 9.47 -6.15 -14.96
CA GLY A 45 9.05 -6.54 -13.62
C GLY A 45 10.07 -6.09 -12.57
N TRP A 46 10.35 -6.92 -11.57
CA TRP A 46 11.31 -6.58 -10.52
C TRP A 46 12.74 -6.63 -11.05
N GLU A 47 13.50 -5.62 -10.69
CA GLU A 47 14.92 -5.53 -10.99
C GLU A 47 15.70 -5.23 -9.71
N ALA A 48 16.83 -5.89 -9.56
CA ALA A 48 17.78 -5.66 -8.49
C ALA A 48 18.97 -4.82 -8.98
N TRP A 49 19.51 -3.95 -8.15
CA TRP A 49 20.67 -3.14 -8.50
C TRP A 49 21.96 -3.90 -8.24
N ASN A 50 22.69 -4.25 -9.29
CA ASN A 50 24.02 -4.80 -9.13
C ASN A 50 25.01 -3.68 -8.73
N SER A 51 25.41 -3.67 -7.46
CA SER A 51 26.24 -2.59 -6.91
C SER A 51 27.67 -2.57 -7.45
N ASP A 52 28.20 -3.71 -7.90
CA ASP A 52 29.54 -3.81 -8.47
C ASP A 52 29.60 -3.29 -9.91
N ARG A 53 28.62 -3.69 -10.72
CA ARG A 53 28.58 -3.35 -12.15
C ARG A 53 27.80 -2.09 -12.47
N LYS A 54 27.10 -1.53 -11.47
CA LYS A 54 26.33 -0.27 -11.56
C LYS A 54 25.22 -0.32 -12.62
N TYR A 55 24.45 -1.40 -12.66
CA TYR A 55 23.26 -1.51 -13.51
C TYR A 55 22.18 -2.39 -12.88
N TRP A 56 20.95 -2.26 -13.39
CA TRP A 56 19.78 -3.03 -12.97
C TRP A 56 19.74 -4.40 -13.67
N ILE A 57 19.60 -5.48 -12.90
CA ILE A 57 19.42 -6.85 -13.39
C ILE A 57 17.98 -7.30 -13.13
N ASP A 58 17.43 -8.08 -14.04
CA ASP A 58 16.15 -8.75 -13.84
C ASP A 58 16.23 -9.67 -12.60
N ASP A 59 15.25 -9.55 -11.71
CA ASP A 59 15.10 -10.38 -10.53
C ASP A 59 13.68 -10.96 -10.45
N ALA A 60 13.52 -12.12 -11.08
CA ALA A 60 12.29 -12.89 -11.02
C ALA A 60 11.92 -13.35 -9.60
N SER A 61 12.86 -13.34 -8.62
CA SER A 61 12.57 -13.73 -7.24
C SER A 61 11.89 -12.62 -6.43
N GLY A 62 12.02 -11.36 -6.86
CA GLY A 62 11.36 -10.22 -6.24
C GLY A 62 9.84 -10.31 -6.23
N ASP A 63 9.28 -11.13 -7.11
CA ASP A 63 7.86 -11.44 -7.19
C ASP A 63 7.28 -12.08 -5.91
N ASP A 64 8.05 -12.89 -5.20
CA ASP A 64 7.60 -13.62 -4.02
C ASP A 64 7.77 -12.79 -2.72
N TYR A 65 8.68 -11.82 -2.73
CA TYR A 65 9.10 -11.06 -1.53
C TYR A 65 8.81 -9.55 -1.60
N ALA A 66 8.27 -9.07 -2.73
CA ALA A 66 7.97 -7.67 -3.02
C ALA A 66 7.40 -6.84 -1.86
N ALA A 67 6.36 -7.33 -1.17
CA ALA A 67 5.73 -6.55 -0.09
C ALA A 67 6.51 -6.61 1.24
N ALA A 68 7.50 -7.49 1.36
CA ALA A 68 8.42 -7.51 2.49
C ALA A 68 9.57 -6.49 2.30
N TYR A 69 9.74 -5.96 1.09
CA TYR A 69 10.74 -4.92 0.84
C TYR A 69 10.33 -3.60 1.48
N ILE A 70 11.33 -2.87 1.96
CA ILE A 70 11.12 -1.55 2.54
C ILE A 70 10.91 -0.57 1.39
N PRO A 71 9.71 0.03 1.23
CA PRO A 71 9.49 0.99 0.18
C PRO A 71 10.20 2.31 0.48
N ARG A 72 10.59 3.02 -0.57
CA ARG A 72 11.13 4.37 -0.48
C ARG A 72 10.13 5.29 0.22
N PRO A 73 10.50 6.00 1.31
CA PRO A 73 9.57 6.87 2.02
C PRO A 73 8.88 7.85 1.08
N ALA A 74 7.56 7.76 0.97
CA ALA A 74 6.78 8.57 0.07
C ALA A 74 6.43 9.94 0.65
N LYS A 75 5.98 10.87 -0.21
CA LYS A 75 5.26 12.05 0.27
C LYS A 75 3.93 11.60 0.88
N LYS A 76 3.44 12.35 1.86
CA LYS A 76 2.12 12.11 2.45
C LYS A 76 1.05 12.12 1.35
N TRP A 77 0.20 11.10 1.34
CA TRP A 77 -0.99 10.99 0.51
C TRP A 77 -2.22 11.13 1.41
N SER A 78 -3.10 12.08 1.10
CA SER A 78 -4.26 12.41 1.95
C SER A 78 -5.55 11.84 1.41
N GLY A 79 -5.58 11.46 0.13
CA GLY A 79 -6.76 10.90 -0.51
C GLY A 79 -6.70 11.00 -2.04
N PRO A 80 -7.78 10.54 -2.71
CA PRO A 80 -7.85 10.52 -4.16
C PRO A 80 -7.70 11.90 -4.85
N GLU A 81 -7.89 13.00 -4.14
CA GLU A 81 -7.58 14.36 -4.61
C GLU A 81 -6.08 14.59 -4.90
N ASP A 82 -5.20 13.84 -4.24
CA ASP A 82 -3.76 13.81 -4.50
C ASP A 82 -3.40 12.85 -5.66
N GLY A 83 -4.39 12.22 -6.28
CA GLY A 83 -4.24 11.17 -7.29
C GLY A 83 -4.09 9.78 -6.67
N LEU A 84 -3.46 8.86 -7.41
CA LEU A 84 -3.19 7.51 -6.92
C LEU A 84 -2.18 7.53 -5.75
N PRO A 85 -2.30 6.60 -4.79
CA PRO A 85 -1.31 6.46 -3.72
C PRO A 85 0.11 6.31 -4.28
N PRO A 86 1.12 6.91 -3.63
CA PRO A 86 2.51 6.65 -3.96
C PRO A 86 2.95 5.26 -3.46
N VAL A 87 4.04 4.74 -4.04
CA VAL A 87 4.62 3.43 -3.67
C VAL A 87 4.89 3.35 -2.17
N GLY A 88 4.53 2.21 -1.58
CA GLY A 88 4.65 1.93 -0.14
C GLY A 88 3.49 2.41 0.72
N VAL A 89 2.56 3.20 0.17
CA VAL A 89 1.37 3.64 0.93
C VAL A 89 0.36 2.51 1.00
N GLU A 90 -0.16 2.29 2.20
CA GLU A 90 -1.32 1.43 2.45
C GLU A 90 -2.62 2.24 2.32
N PHE A 91 -3.63 1.65 1.71
CA PHE A 91 -4.90 2.30 1.40
C PHE A 91 -6.01 1.25 1.20
N GLU A 92 -7.26 1.70 1.16
CA GLU A 92 -8.40 0.88 0.77
C GLU A 92 -8.64 1.00 -0.74
N PHE A 93 -8.78 -0.16 -1.40
CA PHE A 93 -9.03 -0.28 -2.83
C PHE A 93 -10.42 -0.85 -3.10
N SER A 94 -11.10 -0.30 -4.10
CA SER A 94 -12.32 -0.89 -4.65
C SER A 94 -12.34 -0.77 -6.18
N LEU A 95 -12.80 -1.83 -6.84
CA LEU A 95 -13.02 -1.85 -8.29
C LEU A 95 -14.39 -1.26 -8.70
N ASN A 96 -15.33 -1.13 -7.76
CA ASN A 96 -16.69 -0.69 -8.10
C ASN A 96 -17.34 0.15 -6.99
N GLY A 97 -16.61 0.43 -5.91
CA GLY A 97 -17.10 1.12 -4.72
C GLY A 97 -17.98 0.26 -3.80
N MET A 98 -18.19 -1.02 -4.10
CA MET A 98 -19.06 -1.90 -3.32
C MET A 98 -18.32 -2.70 -2.23
N SER A 99 -17.08 -3.12 -2.51
CA SER A 99 -16.22 -3.82 -1.56
C SER A 99 -14.86 -3.15 -1.49
N TRP A 100 -14.34 -2.97 -0.28
CA TRP A 100 -13.07 -2.32 -0.01
C TRP A 100 -12.13 -3.29 0.67
N ASP A 101 -10.92 -3.43 0.11
CA ASP A 101 -9.87 -4.27 0.68
C ASP A 101 -8.61 -3.45 0.94
N ASP A 102 -7.87 -3.84 1.98
CA ASP A 102 -6.59 -3.21 2.35
C ASP A 102 -5.49 -3.62 1.38
N ARG A 103 -4.88 -2.63 0.73
CA ARG A 103 -3.80 -2.83 -0.24
C ARG A 103 -2.61 -1.93 0.05
N VAL A 104 -1.46 -2.33 -0.51
CA VAL A 104 -0.24 -1.54 -0.57
C VAL A 104 0.12 -1.26 -2.02
N MET A 105 0.56 -0.03 -2.30
CA MET A 105 1.01 0.37 -3.63
C MET A 105 2.43 -0.15 -3.86
N LEU A 106 2.63 -0.97 -4.89
CA LEU A 106 3.96 -1.49 -5.25
C LEU A 106 4.59 -0.70 -6.39
N PHE A 107 3.77 -0.16 -7.30
CA PHE A 107 4.25 0.60 -8.44
C PHE A 107 3.18 1.55 -8.95
N ASN A 108 3.61 2.74 -9.38
CA ASN A 108 2.75 3.74 -10.00
C ASN A 108 3.64 4.66 -10.86
N ASP A 109 3.45 4.63 -12.17
CA ASP A 109 4.12 5.51 -13.14
C ASP A 109 3.17 6.56 -13.75
N GLY A 110 1.93 6.64 -13.25
CA GLY A 110 0.88 7.52 -13.78
C GLY A 110 0.14 6.97 -15.01
N ILE A 111 0.59 5.85 -15.60
CA ILE A 111 -0.08 5.15 -16.71
C ILE A 111 -0.62 3.80 -16.22
N SER A 112 0.16 3.08 -15.42
CA SER A 112 -0.18 1.81 -14.83
C SER A 112 0.21 1.77 -13.35
N CYS A 113 -0.50 0.94 -12.60
CA CYS A 113 -0.21 0.69 -11.20
C CYS A 113 -0.23 -0.82 -10.86
N LEU A 114 0.61 -1.20 -9.90
CA LEU A 114 0.63 -2.51 -9.30
C LEU A 114 0.34 -2.39 -7.82
N MET A 115 -0.61 -3.17 -7.34
CA MET A 115 -1.02 -3.19 -5.94
C MET A 115 -1.05 -4.62 -5.43
N ALA A 116 -0.76 -4.82 -4.15
CA ALA A 116 -0.90 -6.11 -3.47
C ALA A 116 -1.86 -6.01 -2.28
N LEU A 117 -2.48 -7.13 -1.90
CA LEU A 117 -3.20 -7.20 -0.63
C LEU A 117 -2.22 -7.00 0.52
N LYS A 118 -2.58 -6.15 1.49
CA LYS A 118 -1.72 -5.83 2.64
C LYS A 118 -1.25 -7.08 3.39
N ASN A 119 -2.14 -8.06 3.58
CA ASN A 119 -1.85 -9.28 4.33
C ASN A 119 -1.47 -10.48 3.42
N TYR A 120 -1.51 -10.31 2.10
CA TYR A 120 -1.21 -11.37 1.13
C TYR A 120 -0.37 -10.81 -0.04
N PRO A 121 0.94 -10.60 0.18
CA PRO A 121 1.88 -10.00 -0.78
C PRO A 121 1.89 -10.63 -2.16
N ALA A 122 1.75 -11.96 -2.20
CA ALA A 122 1.75 -12.74 -3.44
C ALA A 122 0.54 -12.44 -4.33
N SER A 123 -0.52 -11.86 -3.77
CA SER A 123 -1.72 -11.48 -4.51
C SER A 123 -1.50 -10.09 -5.11
N ARG A 124 -1.13 -10.05 -6.39
CA ARG A 124 -0.78 -8.83 -7.13
C ARG A 124 -1.77 -8.58 -8.25
N TRP A 125 -2.10 -7.31 -8.47
CA TRP A 125 -2.97 -6.91 -9.57
C TRP A 125 -2.44 -5.68 -10.28
N HIS A 126 -2.31 -5.82 -11.59
CA HIS A 126 -1.88 -4.78 -12.49
C HIS A 126 -3.11 -4.12 -13.10
N TYR A 127 -3.20 -2.80 -12.98
CA TYR A 127 -4.26 -2.01 -13.59
C TYR A 127 -3.68 -0.82 -14.36
N LYS A 128 -4.44 -0.34 -15.34
CA LYS A 128 -4.19 0.96 -15.95
C LYS A 128 -4.75 2.06 -15.06
N CYS A 129 -4.03 3.16 -14.93
CA CYS A 129 -4.42 4.29 -14.09
C CYS A 129 -5.64 5.06 -14.63
N ASP A 130 -5.99 4.90 -15.90
CA ASP A 130 -7.16 5.51 -16.53
C ASP A 130 -8.44 4.68 -16.42
N ASP A 131 -8.38 3.52 -15.76
CA ASP A 131 -9.55 2.68 -15.51
C ASP A 131 -10.46 3.38 -14.49
N SER A 132 -11.58 3.94 -14.98
CA SER A 132 -12.50 4.80 -14.22
C SER A 132 -13.14 4.12 -13.01
N ASP A 133 -12.99 2.81 -12.94
CA ASP A 133 -13.57 1.94 -11.94
C ASP A 133 -12.65 1.79 -10.71
N ILE A 134 -11.37 2.14 -10.82
CA ILE A 134 -10.43 2.11 -9.69
C ILE A 134 -10.75 3.24 -8.72
N ARG A 135 -10.98 2.86 -7.46
CA ARG A 135 -11.18 3.79 -6.36
C ARG A 135 -10.19 3.46 -5.25
N CYS A 136 -9.43 4.47 -4.86
CA CYS A 136 -8.51 4.41 -3.72
C CYS A 136 -8.97 5.42 -2.67
N ARG A 137 -8.95 5.03 -1.40
CA ARG A 137 -9.16 5.96 -0.28
C ARG A 137 -8.20 5.63 0.86
N PRO A 138 -7.87 6.58 1.76
CA PRO A 138 -7.08 6.28 2.94
C PRO A 138 -7.65 5.10 3.74
N LEU A 139 -6.78 4.35 4.43
CA LEU A 139 -7.22 3.31 5.35
C LEU A 139 -8.14 3.92 6.40
N LYS A 140 -9.35 3.38 6.52
CA LYS A 140 -10.23 3.69 7.64
C LYS A 140 -9.80 2.94 8.88
N THR A 141 -9.99 3.57 10.02
CA THR A 141 -9.91 2.93 11.33
C THR A 141 -11.01 1.87 11.48
N GLU A 142 -10.80 0.92 12.40
CA GLU A 142 -11.82 -0.08 12.72
C GLU A 142 -13.16 0.55 13.10
N LYS A 143 -13.14 1.62 13.91
CA LYS A 143 -14.34 2.39 14.27
C LYS A 143 -15.08 2.88 13.03
N GLU A 144 -14.39 3.57 12.12
CA GLU A 144 -14.99 4.10 10.90
C GLU A 144 -15.57 2.98 10.01
N ARG A 145 -14.90 1.83 9.93
CA ARG A 145 -15.40 0.66 9.17
C ARG A 145 -16.66 0.08 9.78
N VAL A 146 -16.71 -0.06 11.10
CA VAL A 146 -17.89 -0.58 11.80
C VAL A 146 -19.07 0.37 11.67
N VAL A 147 -18.84 1.67 11.82
CA VAL A 147 -19.87 2.71 11.61
C VAL A 147 -20.40 2.63 10.18
N GLU A 148 -19.52 2.62 9.16
CA GLU A 148 -19.93 2.51 7.75
C GLU A 148 -20.73 1.22 7.48
N ALA A 149 -20.34 0.08 8.06
CA ALA A 149 -21.03 -1.19 7.89
C ALA A 149 -22.45 -1.17 8.47
N VAL A 150 -22.65 -0.56 9.66
CA VAL A 150 -23.96 -0.43 10.30
C VAL A 150 -24.89 0.48 9.51
N LEU A 151 -24.36 1.59 9.00
CA LEU A 151 -25.11 2.52 8.16
C LEU A 151 -25.54 1.85 6.85
N ALA A 152 -24.62 1.12 6.21
CA ALA A 152 -24.88 0.39 4.97
C ALA A 152 -25.87 -0.78 5.16
N SER A 153 -25.90 -1.40 6.34
CA SER A 153 -26.84 -2.50 6.63
C SER A 153 -28.26 -2.02 6.91
N GLY A 154 -28.46 -0.72 7.11
CA GLY A 154 -29.77 -0.16 7.46
C GLY A 154 -30.26 -0.54 8.85
N ALA A 155 -29.38 -1.03 9.73
CA ALA A 155 -29.79 -1.53 11.07
C ALA A 155 -30.45 -0.45 11.94
N LEU A 156 -30.26 0.83 11.60
CA LEU A 156 -30.73 1.99 12.35
C LEU A 156 -31.78 2.83 11.59
N HIS A 157 -32.43 2.30 10.54
CA HIS A 157 -33.29 3.03 9.57
C HIS A 157 -34.31 4.09 10.10
N ASP A 158 -34.67 4.11 11.38
CA ASP A 158 -35.67 5.01 11.96
C ASP A 158 -35.12 6.25 12.69
N PHE A 159 -33.80 6.47 12.73
CA PHE A 159 -33.20 7.59 13.47
C PHE A 159 -32.70 8.71 12.56
N MET A 160 -32.94 9.97 12.95
CA MET A 160 -32.52 11.16 12.17
C MET A 160 -31.01 11.48 12.26
N ASP A 161 -30.26 10.74 13.08
CA ASP A 161 -28.82 10.94 13.26
C ASP A 161 -28.07 9.61 13.42
N LEU A 162 -27.96 8.88 12.30
CA LEU A 162 -27.46 7.50 12.30
C LEU A 162 -25.97 7.41 12.63
N ASP A 163 -25.19 8.41 12.22
CA ASP A 163 -23.74 8.46 12.42
C ASP A 163 -23.42 8.59 13.91
N GLU A 164 -24.02 9.56 14.61
CA GLU A 164 -23.81 9.77 16.04
C GLU A 164 -24.23 8.55 16.88
N ILE A 165 -25.33 7.88 16.51
CA ILE A 165 -25.80 6.67 17.19
C ILE A 165 -24.84 5.50 16.96
N ALA A 166 -24.40 5.27 15.72
CA ALA A 166 -23.47 4.20 15.41
C ALA A 166 -22.12 4.42 16.12
N GLU A 167 -21.62 5.65 16.15
CA GLU A 167 -20.42 5.99 16.90
C GLU A 167 -20.58 5.74 18.40
N ALA A 168 -21.68 6.20 19.00
CA ALA A 168 -21.94 5.99 20.42
C ALA A 168 -22.06 4.50 20.79
N LEU A 169 -22.68 3.70 19.92
CA LEU A 169 -22.79 2.25 20.12
C LEU A 169 -21.42 1.56 19.98
N TYR A 170 -20.57 1.99 19.04
CA TYR A 170 -19.21 1.48 18.92
C TYR A 170 -18.38 1.83 20.17
N ASP A 171 -18.42 3.09 20.61
CA ASP A 171 -17.67 3.57 21.78
C ASP A 171 -18.15 2.89 23.08
N ALA A 172 -19.42 2.46 23.13
CA ALA A 172 -19.98 1.65 24.20
C ALA A 172 -19.61 0.15 24.11
N GLY A 173 -18.88 -0.28 23.07
CA GLY A 173 -18.51 -1.67 22.82
C GLY A 173 -19.65 -2.56 22.31
N ALA A 174 -20.75 -1.96 21.86
CA ALA A 174 -21.95 -2.67 21.38
C ALA A 174 -21.88 -3.03 19.88
N LEU A 175 -20.89 -2.52 19.15
CA LEU A 175 -20.65 -2.83 17.74
C LEU A 175 -19.25 -3.40 17.53
N LYS A 176 -19.13 -4.34 16.60
CA LYS A 176 -17.89 -4.94 16.11
C LYS A 176 -18.01 -5.24 14.61
N MET A 177 -16.89 -5.47 13.93
CA MET A 177 -16.92 -5.95 12.55
C MET A 177 -17.65 -7.30 12.44
N PRO A 178 -18.46 -7.53 11.38
CA PRO A 178 -19.07 -8.83 11.13
C PRO A 178 -17.97 -9.92 10.99
N GLY A 179 -17.99 -10.92 11.87
CA GLY A 179 -16.99 -12.01 11.89
C GLY A 179 -15.86 -11.86 12.90
N GLY A 180 -15.84 -10.80 13.71
CA GLY A 180 -14.99 -10.70 14.90
C GLY A 180 -15.69 -11.29 16.12
N GLU A 181 -15.28 -12.49 16.56
CA GLU A 181 -15.62 -13.02 17.88
C GLU A 181 -15.10 -12.10 19.00
#